data_AF-A0A257NYH8-F1
#
_entry.id   AF-A0A257NYH8-F1
#
_cell.length_a   1.000
_cell.length_b   1.000
_cell.length_c   1.000
_cell.angle_alpha   90.00
_cell.angle_beta   90.00
_cell.angle_gamma   90.00
#
_symmetry.space_group_name_H-M   'P 1'
#
loop_
_entity.id
_entity.type
_entity.pdbx_description
1 polymer ?
#
loop_
_entity_poly.entity_id
_entity_poly.type
_entity_poly.pdbx_seq_one_letter_code
_entity_poly.pdbx_strand_id
1 'polypeptide(L)'
;MNSAAISSPPPGIACDVLVVGGGINGAGIARDLSGRGLKVVLCERDDLAAHTSSSSTKLIHGGLRYLEYYEFGLVRKALQEREVLLRSAPHLMWPLRFVMPHAPAMRPAWMIRAGLFLYDHLARREWLPGSGSIDLRTHAAGAPLKAEYTHGFMYSDGWVDDARLVTLCAVDAAERGATVRTRTACTSATRHGTGWQATLRDAAGGEQQVSARALVNAAGPWAEQLLKRTVHNADGQPPRERRSLRLVRGSHLVVPRLFDHPHAYIFQANDGRIVFAIPYERDFTLIGTTDVEVPDPDSAETCSEAEAAYLCAEVNRYFRTELRPEQTVWRYAGVRPLLEDHAGDAKAATRDYKLELDRDGAPLLTVWGGKITTFRKLAEQAADQLCAALGEARPAWTHDAFLPGGDLSGWIGPAQRPDTDFARFVQTVQQRYPWLPPDLAQRLARAYGSRIDRVLQTTDGQGAARLQDLGAEIAPGLFEAELRYLRDTEWAASADDVLWRRSKLGLHLLADHPASSQSHAVSDWFASR
;
A
#
# COMPACT_ATOMS: atom_id res chain seq x y z
N MET A 1 0.12 34.17 49.74
CA MET A 1 0.89 32.97 49.32
C MET A 1 -0.13 31.92 48.91
N ASN A 2 -0.28 31.67 47.61
CA ASN A 2 -0.93 30.47 47.10
C ASN A 2 -0.08 30.00 45.91
N SER A 3 0.81 29.05 46.20
CA SER A 3 1.58 28.32 45.21
C SER A 3 0.61 27.39 44.50
N ALA A 4 0.27 27.72 43.25
CA ALA A 4 -0.39 26.79 42.37
C ALA A 4 0.61 25.67 42.07
N ALA A 5 0.30 24.46 42.53
CA ALA A 5 1.02 23.25 42.18
C ALA A 5 0.97 23.08 40.66
N ILE A 6 2.11 23.27 40.01
CA ILE A 6 2.31 22.93 38.61
C ILE A 6 2.23 21.41 38.55
N SER A 7 1.09 20.90 38.09
CA SER A 7 0.92 19.51 37.66
C SER A 7 2.10 19.15 36.77
N SER A 8 2.95 18.23 37.22
CA SER A 8 4.02 17.66 36.41
C SER A 8 3.40 17.14 35.09
N PRO A 9 3.93 17.53 33.92
CA PRO A 9 3.44 16.98 32.66
C PRO A 9 3.56 15.45 32.70
N PRO A 10 2.65 14.73 32.03
CA PRO A 10 2.74 13.27 31.94
C PRO A 10 4.14 12.87 31.44
N PRO A 11 4.71 11.75 31.91
CA PRO A 11 6.04 11.33 31.51
C PRO A 11 6.11 11.19 29.99
N GLY A 12 6.97 11.98 29.34
CA GLY A 12 7.14 11.95 27.89
C GLY A 12 7.71 10.61 27.40
N ILE A 13 7.44 10.25 26.14
CA ILE A 13 8.03 9.05 25.52
C ILE A 13 9.45 9.37 25.05
N ALA A 14 10.43 8.53 25.36
CA ALA A 14 11.78 8.62 24.82
C ALA A 14 12.03 7.49 23.80
N CYS A 15 12.56 7.82 22.63
CA CYS A 15 12.85 6.87 21.56
C CYS A 15 14.16 7.19 20.84
N ASP A 16 14.68 6.24 20.07
CA ASP A 16 15.83 6.48 19.20
C ASP A 16 15.38 7.24 17.95
N VAL A 17 14.25 6.83 17.34
CA VAL A 17 13.75 7.43 16.10
C VAL A 17 12.25 7.67 16.20
N LEU A 18 11.83 8.92 15.94
CA LEU A 18 10.44 9.27 15.70
C LEU A 18 10.19 9.27 14.18
N VAL A 19 9.23 8.47 13.72
CA VAL A 19 8.78 8.41 12.33
C VAL A 19 7.42 9.09 12.23
N VAL A 20 7.31 10.08 11.34
CA VAL A 20 6.07 10.81 11.08
C VAL A 20 5.51 10.42 9.72
N GLY A 21 4.30 9.83 9.72
CA GLY A 21 3.59 9.32 8.54
C GLY A 21 3.53 7.79 8.52
N GLY A 22 2.33 7.23 8.66
CA GLY A 22 1.99 5.80 8.62
C GLY A 22 1.55 5.30 7.25
N GLY A 23 2.06 5.90 6.17
CA GLY A 23 2.03 5.30 4.83
C GLY A 23 3.08 4.19 4.67
N ILE A 24 3.18 3.61 3.47
CA ILE A 24 4.06 2.45 3.23
C ILE A 24 5.54 2.73 3.55
N ASN A 25 6.04 3.92 3.21
CA ASN A 25 7.43 4.27 3.46
C ASN A 25 7.72 4.40 4.97
N GLY A 26 6.86 5.10 5.72
CA GLY A 26 7.06 5.27 7.16
C GLY A 26 6.86 3.98 7.94
N ALA A 27 5.83 3.19 7.61
CA ALA A 27 5.63 1.86 8.21
C ALA A 27 6.78 0.90 7.89
N GLY A 28 7.30 0.92 6.64
CA GLY A 28 8.48 0.14 6.25
C GLY A 28 9.75 0.54 6.99
N ILE A 29 10.00 1.85 7.12
CA ILE A 29 11.16 2.38 7.88
C ILE A 29 11.05 2.00 9.36
N ALA A 30 9.87 2.17 9.97
CA ALA A 30 9.62 1.80 11.35
C ALA A 30 9.85 0.30 11.57
N ARG A 31 9.37 -0.56 10.65
CA ARG A 31 9.60 -2.01 10.68
C ARG A 31 11.08 -2.35 10.64
N ASP A 32 11.83 -1.78 9.68
CA ASP A 32 13.24 -2.09 9.50
C ASP A 32 14.06 -1.67 10.74
N LEU A 33 13.90 -0.42 11.19
CA LEU A 33 14.57 0.13 12.38
C LEU A 33 14.26 -0.68 13.65
N SER A 34 13.00 -1.07 13.85
CA SER A 34 12.59 -1.85 15.03
C SER A 34 13.16 -3.27 14.98
N GLY A 35 13.22 -3.88 13.79
CA GLY A 35 13.88 -5.18 13.62
C GLY A 35 15.40 -5.13 13.78
N ARG A 36 16.01 -3.96 13.61
CA ARG A 36 17.40 -3.68 14.02
C ARG A 36 17.55 -3.40 15.53
N GLY A 37 16.44 -3.39 16.27
CA GLY A 37 16.39 -3.20 17.72
C GLY A 37 16.44 -1.74 18.19
N LEU A 38 16.14 -0.77 17.33
CA LEU A 38 16.00 0.63 17.76
C LEU A 38 14.63 0.82 18.43
N LYS A 39 14.56 1.71 19.43
CA LYS A 39 13.28 2.15 20.00
C LYS A 39 12.62 3.13 19.04
N VAL A 40 11.53 2.72 18.41
CA VAL A 40 10.84 3.53 17.39
C VAL A 40 9.47 3.96 17.89
N VAL A 41 9.13 5.23 17.63
CA VAL A 41 7.74 5.72 17.69
C VAL A 41 7.31 6.05 16.26
N LEU A 42 6.20 5.47 15.81
CA LEU A 42 5.54 5.83 14.55
C LEU A 42 4.24 6.57 14.87
N CYS A 43 4.06 7.77 14.33
CA CYS A 43 2.81 8.51 14.42
C CYS A 43 2.18 8.72 13.04
N GLU A 44 0.85 8.56 12.98
CA GLU A 44 0.01 8.76 11.81
C GLU A 44 -1.19 9.61 12.23
N ARG A 45 -1.41 10.73 11.53
CA ARG A 45 -2.49 11.68 11.85
C ARG A 45 -3.87 11.05 11.70
N ASP A 46 -4.04 10.20 10.70
CA ASP A 46 -5.31 9.58 10.33
C ASP A 46 -5.26 8.06 10.64
N ASP A 47 -5.71 7.19 9.73
CA ASP A 47 -5.47 5.74 9.82
C ASP A 47 -4.25 5.32 8.99
N LEU A 48 -3.66 4.16 9.32
CA LEU A 48 -2.63 3.54 8.50
C LEU A 48 -3.09 3.43 7.05
N ALA A 49 -2.21 3.84 6.13
CA ALA A 49 -2.45 3.86 4.70
C ALA A 49 -3.56 4.79 4.19
N ALA A 50 -4.17 5.67 5.00
CA ALA A 50 -5.39 6.43 4.66
C ALA A 50 -5.35 7.27 3.36
N HIS A 51 -4.15 7.60 2.86
CA HIS A 51 -3.95 8.47 1.70
C HIS A 51 -3.37 7.71 0.50
N THR A 52 -2.21 8.14 -0.02
CA THR A 52 -1.59 7.59 -1.23
C THR A 52 -1.38 6.07 -1.18
N SER A 53 -1.15 5.50 0.00
CA SER A 53 -0.80 4.08 0.16
C SER A 53 -1.99 3.11 0.08
N SER A 54 -3.24 3.59 0.10
CA SER A 54 -4.44 2.79 -0.23
C SER A 54 -5.04 3.13 -1.60
N SER A 55 -4.52 4.16 -2.25
CA SER A 55 -5.01 4.70 -3.52
C SER A 55 -4.09 4.38 -4.70
N SER A 56 -3.35 3.27 -4.63
CA SER A 56 -2.49 2.82 -5.72
C SER A 56 -3.25 2.00 -6.77
N THR A 57 -2.56 1.63 -7.85
CA THR A 57 -3.07 0.64 -8.82
C THR A 57 -2.95 -0.81 -8.29
N LYS A 58 -2.46 -1.00 -7.05
CA LYS A 58 -2.35 -2.30 -6.37
C LYS A 58 -1.39 -3.26 -7.07
N LEU A 59 -0.28 -2.72 -7.58
CA LEU A 59 0.72 -3.46 -8.35
C LEU A 59 2.11 -3.40 -7.71
N ILE A 60 2.77 -4.55 -7.67
CA ILE A 60 4.22 -4.69 -7.48
C ILE A 60 4.83 -4.83 -8.87
N HIS A 61 5.21 -3.70 -9.46
CA HIS A 61 5.64 -3.64 -10.85
C HIS A 61 6.97 -2.91 -11.06
N GLY A 62 7.78 -3.43 -11.98
CA GLY A 62 9.02 -2.80 -12.44
C GLY A 62 8.82 -1.46 -13.15
N GLY A 63 7.64 -1.30 -13.77
CA GLY A 63 7.27 -0.08 -14.49
C GLY A 63 7.77 -0.07 -15.92
N LEU A 64 7.19 -0.95 -16.74
CA LEU A 64 7.54 -1.15 -18.16
C LEU A 64 7.65 0.18 -18.94
N ARG A 65 6.71 1.11 -18.72
CA ARG A 65 6.71 2.43 -19.36
C ARG A 65 7.97 3.25 -19.08
N TYR A 66 8.62 3.08 -17.92
CA TYR A 66 9.82 3.86 -17.59
C TYR A 66 11.04 3.51 -18.43
N LEU A 67 11.01 2.37 -19.15
CA LEU A 67 12.03 2.04 -20.14
C LEU A 67 12.09 3.05 -21.30
N GLU A 68 10.97 3.70 -21.63
CA GLU A 68 10.93 4.74 -22.67
C GLU A 68 11.66 6.02 -22.24
N TYR A 69 11.84 6.21 -20.93
CA TYR A 69 12.58 7.33 -20.35
C TYR A 69 13.99 6.91 -19.90
N TYR A 70 14.47 5.72 -20.31
CA TYR A 70 15.80 5.20 -19.98
C TYR A 70 16.09 5.03 -18.48
N GLU A 71 15.04 4.90 -17.67
CA GLU A 71 15.11 4.74 -16.21
C GLU A 71 15.49 3.31 -15.80
N PHE A 72 16.57 2.77 -16.38
CA PHE A 72 16.98 1.37 -16.21
C PHE A 72 17.30 1.03 -14.75
N GLY A 73 17.89 1.97 -14.01
CA GLY A 73 18.21 1.77 -12.59
C GLY A 73 16.96 1.58 -11.74
N LEU A 74 15.96 2.43 -11.93
CA LEU A 74 14.65 2.33 -11.28
C LEU A 74 13.93 1.03 -11.65
N VAL A 75 13.88 0.70 -12.94
CA VAL A 75 13.21 -0.53 -13.42
C VAL A 75 13.89 -1.78 -12.87
N ARG A 76 15.22 -1.85 -12.94
CA ARG A 76 15.99 -2.97 -12.36
C ARG A 76 15.74 -3.13 -10.87
N LYS A 77 15.80 -2.03 -10.10
CA LYS A 77 15.55 -2.02 -8.64
C LYS A 77 14.16 -2.58 -8.32
N ALA A 78 13.14 -2.09 -9.01
CA ALA A 78 11.76 -2.52 -8.80
C ALA A 78 11.52 -3.98 -9.23
N LEU A 79 12.15 -4.43 -10.32
CA LEU A 79 12.07 -5.83 -10.76
C LEU A 79 12.74 -6.81 -9.79
N GLN A 80 13.86 -6.42 -9.16
CA GLN A 80 14.52 -7.21 -8.11
C GLN A 80 13.64 -7.35 -6.87
N GLU A 81 13.04 -6.25 -6.41
CA GLU A 81 12.17 -6.25 -5.23
C GLU A 81 10.88 -7.04 -5.45
N ARG A 82 10.38 -7.14 -6.68
CA ARG A 82 9.09 -7.77 -6.98
C ARG A 82 9.01 -9.21 -6.46
N GLU A 83 9.99 -10.04 -6.76
CA GLU A 83 9.99 -11.44 -6.31
C GLU A 83 10.27 -11.54 -4.79
N VAL A 84 11.13 -10.68 -4.24
CA VAL A 84 11.34 -10.58 -2.79
C VAL A 84 10.02 -10.30 -2.05
N LEU A 85 9.23 -9.35 -2.54
CA LEU A 85 7.93 -8.99 -1.94
C LEU A 85 6.88 -10.09 -2.13
N LEU A 86 6.78 -10.69 -3.32
CA LEU A 86 5.85 -11.80 -3.56
C LEU A 86 6.12 -12.99 -2.61
N ARG A 87 7.38 -13.21 -2.21
CA ARG A 87 7.74 -14.22 -1.21
C ARG A 87 7.39 -13.81 0.22
N SER A 88 7.49 -12.53 0.57
CA SER A 88 7.36 -12.10 1.98
C SER A 88 5.94 -12.17 2.53
N ALA A 89 4.91 -12.06 1.67
CA ALA A 89 3.51 -12.30 2.05
C ALA A 89 2.69 -12.90 0.88
N PRO A 90 2.81 -14.22 0.63
CA PRO A 90 2.08 -14.91 -0.45
C PRO A 90 0.55 -14.88 -0.30
N HIS A 91 0.05 -14.59 0.90
CA HIS A 91 -1.37 -14.39 1.14
C HIS A 91 -1.84 -13.02 0.62
N LEU A 92 -1.05 -11.94 0.70
CA LEU A 92 -1.45 -10.61 0.21
C LEU A 92 -0.96 -10.28 -1.20
N MET A 93 0.07 -10.96 -1.68
CA MET A 93 0.74 -10.63 -2.92
C MET A 93 0.87 -11.86 -3.80
N TRP A 94 0.56 -11.73 -5.09
CA TRP A 94 0.63 -12.85 -6.03
C TRP A 94 1.03 -12.42 -7.44
N PRO A 95 1.56 -13.34 -8.25
CA PRO A 95 1.84 -13.09 -9.66
C PRO A 95 0.60 -12.65 -10.44
N LEU A 96 0.74 -11.61 -11.27
CA LEU A 96 -0.30 -11.14 -12.17
C LEU A 96 0.25 -11.06 -13.60
N ARG A 97 -0.51 -11.61 -14.55
CA ARG A 97 -0.17 -11.58 -15.98
C ARG A 97 -0.89 -10.42 -16.65
N PHE A 98 -0.15 -9.62 -17.41
CA PHE A 98 -0.62 -8.44 -18.10
C PHE A 98 -0.69 -8.70 -19.59
N VAL A 99 -1.83 -8.44 -20.19
CA VAL A 99 -2.10 -8.52 -21.63
C VAL A 99 -2.06 -7.11 -22.22
N MET A 100 -1.22 -6.94 -23.25
CA MET A 100 -1.10 -5.71 -24.02
C MET A 100 -1.62 -5.98 -25.44
N PRO A 101 -2.86 -5.61 -25.78
CA PRO A 101 -3.34 -5.66 -27.16
C PRO A 101 -2.47 -4.77 -28.04
N HIS A 102 -2.04 -5.29 -29.19
CA HIS A 102 -1.14 -4.56 -30.06
C HIS A 102 -1.90 -3.48 -30.84
N ALA A 103 -1.51 -2.22 -30.63
CA ALA A 103 -1.99 -1.07 -31.39
C ALA A 103 -0.81 -0.46 -32.18
N PRO A 104 -0.62 -0.82 -33.47
CA PRO A 104 0.55 -0.42 -34.26
C PRO A 104 0.74 1.09 -34.39
N ALA A 105 -0.36 1.85 -34.42
CA ALA A 105 -0.35 3.31 -34.50
C ALA A 105 0.24 3.99 -33.25
N MET A 106 0.30 3.28 -32.12
CA MET A 106 0.85 3.79 -30.86
C MET A 106 2.33 3.41 -30.72
N ARG A 107 2.62 2.09 -30.78
CA ARG A 107 3.98 1.56 -30.66
C ARG A 107 4.17 0.39 -31.63
N PRO A 108 5.27 0.37 -32.40
CA PRO A 108 5.53 -0.74 -33.31
C PRO A 108 5.90 -2.00 -32.53
N ALA A 109 5.55 -3.18 -33.08
CA ALA A 109 5.74 -4.47 -32.40
C ALA A 109 7.20 -4.74 -32.00
N TRP A 110 8.17 -4.35 -32.83
CA TRP A 110 9.60 -4.55 -32.55
C TRP A 110 10.04 -3.81 -31.28
N MET A 111 9.50 -2.61 -31.04
CA MET A 111 9.83 -1.80 -29.86
C MET A 111 9.28 -2.44 -28.60
N ILE A 112 8.02 -2.92 -28.63
CA ILE A 112 7.42 -3.64 -27.51
C ILE A 112 8.22 -4.90 -27.19
N ARG A 113 8.61 -5.68 -28.21
CA ARG A 113 9.43 -6.89 -28.01
C ARG A 113 10.80 -6.58 -27.40
N ALA A 114 11.45 -5.51 -27.84
CA ALA A 114 12.72 -5.06 -27.26
C ALA A 114 12.54 -4.62 -25.79
N GLY A 115 11.49 -3.84 -25.49
CA GLY A 115 11.17 -3.41 -24.14
C GLY A 115 10.87 -4.59 -23.21
N LEU A 116 10.07 -5.56 -23.66
CA LEU A 116 9.76 -6.77 -22.90
C LEU A 116 10.98 -7.66 -22.69
N PHE A 117 11.86 -7.77 -23.69
CA PHE A 117 13.15 -8.45 -23.53
C PHE A 117 13.99 -7.78 -22.44
N LEU A 118 14.13 -6.45 -22.45
CA LEU A 118 14.82 -5.73 -21.39
C LEU A 118 14.16 -5.96 -20.03
N TYR A 119 12.83 -5.86 -19.96
CA TYR A 119 12.08 -6.04 -18.73
C TYR A 119 12.26 -7.44 -18.11
N ASP A 120 12.39 -8.47 -18.94
CA ASP A 120 12.62 -9.84 -18.51
C ASP A 120 14.06 -10.10 -18.03
N HIS A 121 15.03 -9.26 -18.39
CA HIS A 121 16.47 -9.52 -18.20
C HIS A 121 17.22 -8.44 -17.40
N LEU A 122 16.60 -7.29 -17.10
CA LEU A 122 17.22 -6.25 -16.25
C LEU A 122 17.46 -6.71 -14.81
N ALA A 123 16.63 -7.64 -14.33
CA ALA A 123 16.79 -8.35 -13.07
C ALA A 123 16.63 -9.85 -13.29
N ARG A 124 17.26 -10.66 -12.43
CA ARG A 124 17.06 -12.11 -12.44
C ARG A 124 15.60 -12.41 -12.10
N ARG A 125 14.96 -13.20 -12.95
CA ARG A 125 13.64 -13.79 -12.72
C ARG A 125 13.82 -15.21 -12.24
N GLU A 126 13.25 -15.54 -11.09
CA GLU A 126 13.39 -16.86 -10.48
C GLU A 126 12.22 -17.80 -10.83
N TRP A 127 10.97 -17.32 -10.79
CA TRP A 127 9.81 -18.18 -11.11
C TRP A 127 8.69 -17.51 -11.91
N LEU A 128 8.67 -16.18 -12.02
CA LEU A 128 7.63 -15.54 -12.82
C LEU A 128 7.72 -15.99 -14.30
N PRO A 129 6.59 -16.26 -14.98
CA PRO A 129 6.63 -16.60 -16.40
C PRO A 129 7.22 -15.45 -17.22
N GLY A 130 8.00 -15.78 -18.25
CA GLY A 130 8.57 -14.79 -19.17
C GLY A 130 7.52 -14.07 -20.03
N SER A 131 7.94 -13.04 -20.74
CA SER A 131 7.10 -12.36 -21.72
C SER A 131 6.96 -13.17 -23.02
N GLY A 132 5.90 -12.91 -23.77
CA GLY A 132 5.65 -13.57 -25.05
C GLY A 132 4.51 -12.94 -25.84
N SER A 133 4.43 -13.27 -27.13
CA SER A 133 3.30 -12.90 -27.98
C SER A 133 2.12 -13.86 -27.77
N ILE A 134 0.91 -13.35 -27.95
CA ILE A 134 -0.33 -14.13 -27.93
C ILE A 134 -1.21 -13.81 -29.13
N ASP A 135 -1.94 -14.82 -29.59
CA ASP A 135 -3.01 -14.67 -30.58
C ASP A 135 -4.34 -14.41 -29.85
N LEU A 136 -4.84 -13.17 -29.95
CA LEU A 136 -6.07 -12.76 -29.27
C LEU A 136 -7.32 -13.36 -29.94
N ARG A 137 -7.22 -13.95 -31.13
CA ARG A 137 -8.37 -14.61 -31.75
C ARG A 137 -8.74 -15.91 -31.04
N THR A 138 -7.77 -16.55 -30.39
CA THR A 138 -7.93 -17.86 -29.74
C THR A 138 -7.69 -17.82 -28.23
N HIS A 139 -6.91 -16.85 -27.74
CA HIS A 139 -6.65 -16.69 -26.31
C HIS A 139 -7.87 -16.10 -25.58
N ALA A 140 -8.18 -16.58 -24.36
CA ALA A 140 -9.32 -16.11 -23.57
C ALA A 140 -9.33 -14.57 -23.36
N ALA A 141 -8.14 -13.98 -23.26
CA ALA A 141 -7.97 -12.52 -23.15
C ALA A 141 -8.30 -11.71 -24.42
N GLY A 142 -8.65 -12.34 -25.54
CA GLY A 142 -9.18 -11.61 -26.69
C GLY A 142 -10.70 -11.57 -26.77
N ALA A 143 -11.40 -12.45 -26.03
CA ALA A 143 -12.86 -12.51 -26.04
C ALA A 143 -13.54 -11.16 -25.70
N PRO A 144 -13.12 -10.41 -24.65
CA PRO A 144 -13.76 -9.13 -24.34
C PRO A 144 -13.29 -7.97 -25.24
N LEU A 145 -12.25 -8.15 -26.06
CA LEU A 145 -11.65 -7.10 -26.89
C LEU A 145 -12.32 -7.01 -28.26
N LYS A 146 -12.37 -5.80 -28.85
CA LYS A 146 -12.89 -5.60 -30.22
C LYS A 146 -12.12 -6.44 -31.24
N ALA A 147 -12.82 -6.80 -32.32
CA ALA A 147 -12.34 -7.81 -33.28
C ALA A 147 -11.06 -7.40 -34.04
N GLU A 148 -10.77 -6.10 -34.16
CA GLU A 148 -9.53 -5.61 -34.76
C GLU A 148 -8.27 -5.98 -33.97
N TYR A 149 -8.38 -6.22 -32.65
CA TYR A 149 -7.26 -6.63 -31.81
C TYR A 149 -7.01 -8.13 -31.92
N THR A 150 -6.28 -8.53 -32.96
CA THR A 150 -5.99 -9.94 -33.26
C THR A 150 -4.69 -10.44 -32.63
N HIS A 151 -3.77 -9.54 -32.26
CA HIS A 151 -2.46 -9.87 -31.71
C HIS A 151 -2.17 -9.05 -30.45
N GLY A 152 -1.42 -9.63 -29.52
CA GLY A 152 -0.97 -8.93 -28.32
C GLY A 152 0.29 -9.53 -27.72
N PHE A 153 0.73 -8.92 -26.62
CA PHE A 153 1.85 -9.39 -25.82
C PHE A 153 1.39 -9.67 -24.40
N MET A 154 2.09 -10.56 -23.71
CA MET A 154 1.83 -10.89 -22.32
C MET A 154 3.13 -10.89 -21.52
N TYR A 155 3.10 -10.37 -20.29
CA TYR A 155 4.24 -10.39 -19.37
C TYR A 155 3.78 -10.52 -17.90
N SER A 156 4.73 -10.71 -16.98
CA SER A 156 4.45 -10.86 -15.54
C SER A 156 4.80 -9.61 -14.75
N ASP A 157 3.98 -9.31 -13.75
CA ASP A 157 4.30 -8.45 -12.60
C ASP A 157 3.60 -9.04 -11.35
N GLY A 158 3.44 -8.28 -10.27
CA GLY A 158 2.73 -8.71 -9.06
C GLY A 158 1.50 -7.84 -8.75
N TRP A 159 0.51 -8.44 -8.10
CA TRP A 159 -0.58 -7.74 -7.42
C TRP A 159 -0.27 -7.62 -5.92
N VAL A 160 -0.77 -6.58 -5.26
CA VAL A 160 -0.68 -6.38 -3.81
C VAL A 160 -1.92 -5.71 -3.22
N ASP A 161 -2.34 -6.15 -2.04
CA ASP A 161 -3.25 -5.38 -1.21
C ASP A 161 -2.43 -4.29 -0.52
N ASP A 162 -2.53 -3.07 -1.05
CA ASP A 162 -1.69 -1.94 -0.69
C ASP A 162 -1.91 -1.49 0.77
N ALA A 163 -3.17 -1.36 1.20
CA ALA A 163 -3.50 -0.99 2.57
C ALA A 163 -3.13 -2.07 3.60
N ARG A 164 -3.33 -3.35 3.27
CA ARG A 164 -2.89 -4.47 4.12
C ARG A 164 -1.37 -4.51 4.25
N LEU A 165 -0.63 -4.30 3.16
CA LEU A 165 0.83 -4.29 3.19
C LEU A 165 1.37 -3.25 4.19
N VAL A 166 0.80 -2.05 4.20
CA VAL A 166 1.15 -0.99 5.17
C VAL A 166 0.84 -1.42 6.60
N THR A 167 -0.38 -1.93 6.82
CA THR A 167 -0.84 -2.38 8.14
C THR A 167 0.09 -3.45 8.69
N LEU A 168 0.45 -4.45 7.88
CA LEU A 168 1.35 -5.53 8.31
C LEU A 168 2.78 -5.05 8.57
N CYS A 169 3.25 -4.02 7.88
CA CYS A 169 4.53 -3.41 8.23
C CYS A 169 4.46 -2.75 9.63
N ALA A 170 3.38 -2.04 9.94
CA ALA A 170 3.16 -1.46 11.26
C ALA A 170 2.99 -2.52 12.36
N VAL A 171 2.27 -3.62 12.07
CA VAL A 171 2.14 -4.77 12.99
C VAL A 171 3.50 -5.40 13.28
N ASP A 172 4.32 -5.66 12.26
CA ASP A 172 5.66 -6.24 12.45
C ASP A 172 6.58 -5.28 13.23
N ALA A 173 6.47 -3.96 12.98
CA ALA A 173 7.17 -2.95 13.78
C ALA A 173 6.76 -3.02 15.25
N ALA A 174 5.45 -3.07 15.54
CA ALA A 174 4.93 -3.13 16.90
C ALA A 174 5.31 -4.43 17.62
N GLU A 175 5.24 -5.58 16.96
CA GLU A 175 5.69 -6.87 17.51
C GLU A 175 7.21 -6.90 17.79
N ARG A 176 7.97 -6.00 17.14
CA ARG A 176 9.41 -5.76 17.40
C ARG A 176 9.67 -4.64 18.40
N GLY A 177 8.64 -4.13 19.07
CA GLY A 177 8.74 -3.15 20.15
C GLY A 177 8.56 -1.69 19.73
N ALA A 178 8.17 -1.41 18.48
CA ALA A 178 7.76 -0.05 18.10
C ALA A 178 6.49 0.37 18.83
N THR A 179 6.39 1.65 19.19
CA THR A 179 5.12 2.25 19.58
C THR A 179 4.45 2.86 18.35
N VAL A 180 3.32 2.32 17.93
CA VAL A 180 2.53 2.85 16.80
C VAL A 180 1.33 3.64 17.34
N ARG A 181 1.18 4.89 16.87
CA ARG A 181 0.11 5.81 17.24
C ARG A 181 -0.63 6.28 15.98
N THR A 182 -1.75 5.65 15.66
CA THR A 182 -2.70 6.15 14.67
C THR A 182 -3.52 7.30 15.26
N ARG A 183 -4.22 8.07 14.42
CA ARG A 183 -5.08 9.18 14.84
C ARG A 183 -4.34 10.18 15.75
N THR A 184 -3.06 10.37 15.47
CA THR A 184 -2.11 11.13 16.28
C THR A 184 -1.18 11.94 15.38
N ALA A 185 -1.41 13.24 15.31
CA ALA A 185 -0.61 14.16 14.51
C ALA A 185 0.67 14.57 15.26
N CYS A 186 1.81 14.64 14.56
CA CYS A 186 2.94 15.42 15.04
C CYS A 186 2.67 16.90 14.75
N THR A 187 2.38 17.69 15.79
CA THR A 187 2.01 19.11 15.63
C THR A 187 3.21 20.04 15.74
N SER A 188 4.29 19.61 16.39
CA SER A 188 5.57 20.32 16.45
C SER A 188 6.72 19.33 16.64
N ALA A 189 7.87 19.61 16.04
CA ALA A 189 9.12 18.88 16.25
C ALA A 189 10.29 19.88 16.20
N THR A 190 10.87 20.18 17.35
CA THR A 190 11.95 21.16 17.47
C THR A 190 13.25 20.45 17.79
N ARG A 191 14.29 20.76 17.02
CA ARG A 191 15.65 20.30 17.28
C ARG A 191 16.16 20.93 18.58
N HIS A 192 16.55 20.13 19.55
CA HIS A 192 17.01 20.59 20.86
C HIS A 192 18.29 19.85 21.27
N GLY A 193 19.43 20.54 21.23
CA GLY A 193 20.74 19.94 21.53
C GLY A 193 21.09 18.82 20.55
N THR A 194 21.33 17.62 21.08
CA THR A 194 21.66 16.42 20.30
C THR A 194 20.44 15.59 19.89
N GLY A 195 19.22 16.04 20.20
CA GLY A 195 17.98 15.32 19.90
C GLY A 195 16.85 16.22 19.39
N TRP A 196 15.66 15.64 19.37
CA TRP A 196 14.40 16.24 18.97
C TRP A 196 13.45 16.24 20.16
N GLN A 197 12.68 17.31 20.28
CA GLN A 197 11.52 17.39 21.16
C GLN A 197 10.28 17.61 20.30
N ALA A 198 9.36 16.66 20.31
CA ALA A 198 8.14 16.68 19.50
C ALA A 198 6.88 16.65 20.36
N THR A 199 5.83 17.31 19.87
CA THR A 199 4.48 17.24 20.42
C THR A 199 3.63 16.39 19.50
N LEU A 200 3.12 15.28 20.03
CA LEU A 200 2.09 14.47 19.40
C LEU A 200 0.74 14.86 19.95
N ARG A 201 -0.27 15.02 19.09
CA ARG A 201 -1.64 15.34 19.47
C ARG A 201 -2.59 14.28 18.92
N ASP A 202 -3.33 13.62 19.81
CA ASP A 202 -4.34 12.64 19.43
C ASP A 202 -5.64 13.31 18.92
N ALA A 203 -6.54 12.50 18.36
CA ALA A 203 -7.83 12.97 17.85
C ALA A 203 -8.77 13.53 18.94
N ALA A 204 -8.56 13.20 20.22
CA ALA A 204 -9.29 13.77 21.35
C ALA A 204 -8.68 15.10 21.84
N GLY A 205 -7.58 15.55 21.23
CA GLY A 205 -6.86 16.77 21.58
C GLY A 205 -5.82 16.59 22.71
N GLY A 206 -5.63 15.37 23.19
CA GLY A 206 -4.59 15.03 24.16
C GLY A 206 -3.21 15.23 23.56
N GLU A 207 -2.33 15.91 24.30
CA GLU A 207 -0.95 16.14 23.89
C GLU A 207 0.03 15.26 24.66
N GLN A 208 1.01 14.74 23.94
CA GLN A 208 2.08 13.94 24.50
C GLN A 208 3.43 14.38 23.95
N GLN A 209 4.37 14.60 24.87
CA GLN A 209 5.73 14.97 24.53
C GLN A 209 6.57 13.74 24.17
N VAL A 210 7.39 13.85 23.12
CA VAL A 210 8.30 12.79 22.65
C VAL A 210 9.70 13.36 22.50
N SER A 211 10.67 12.70 23.14
CA SER A 211 12.09 12.94 22.91
C SER A 211 12.66 11.87 21.97
N ALA A 212 13.38 12.28 20.93
CA ALA A 212 13.97 11.36 19.94
C ALA A 212 15.42 11.73 19.62
N ARG A 213 16.27 10.74 19.29
CA ARG A 213 17.64 11.00 18.80
C ARG A 213 17.63 11.41 17.32
N ALA A 214 16.68 10.90 16.54
CA ALA A 214 16.48 11.23 15.13
C ALA A 214 15.00 11.36 14.77
N LEU A 215 14.73 12.10 13.69
CA LEU A 215 13.40 12.32 13.12
C LEU A 215 13.34 11.82 11.68
N VAL A 216 12.26 11.14 11.32
CA VAL A 216 11.96 10.75 9.94
C VAL A 216 10.69 11.44 9.49
N ASN A 217 10.80 12.24 8.43
CA ASN A 217 9.68 12.76 7.68
C ASN A 217 9.33 11.78 6.54
N ALA A 218 8.29 10.99 6.75
CA ALA A 218 7.72 10.08 5.77
C ALA A 218 6.26 10.44 5.45
N ALA A 219 5.91 11.72 5.51
CA ALA A 219 4.53 12.22 5.37
C ALA A 219 4.02 12.29 3.91
N GLY A 220 4.71 11.66 2.96
CA GLY A 220 4.25 11.54 1.57
C GLY A 220 3.95 12.91 0.92
N PRO A 221 2.73 13.13 0.39
CA PRO A 221 2.29 14.44 -0.12
C PRO A 221 2.52 15.62 0.83
N TRP A 222 2.46 15.40 2.15
CA TRP A 222 2.65 16.45 3.16
C TRP A 222 4.12 16.63 3.58
N ALA A 223 5.08 15.95 2.97
CA ALA A 223 6.49 16.01 3.40
C ALA A 223 7.06 17.45 3.38
N GLU A 224 6.76 18.21 2.34
CA GLU A 224 7.13 19.64 2.22
C GLU A 224 6.43 20.49 3.29
N GLN A 225 5.12 20.32 3.48
CA GLN A 225 4.37 21.07 4.49
C GLN A 225 4.86 20.80 5.92
N LEU A 226 5.21 19.54 6.22
CA LEU A 226 5.74 19.14 7.51
C LEU A 226 7.07 19.84 7.82
N LEU A 227 7.98 19.92 6.83
CA LEU A 227 9.24 20.66 7.00
C LEU A 227 9.02 22.16 7.23
N LYS A 228 8.04 22.75 6.55
CA LYS A 228 7.75 24.20 6.65
C LYS A 228 7.06 24.60 7.94
N ARG A 229 6.11 23.79 8.41
CA ARG A 229 5.13 24.20 9.42
C ARG A 229 5.28 23.50 10.77
N THR A 230 5.92 22.32 10.79
CA THR A 230 5.95 21.45 11.97
C THR A 230 7.37 21.27 12.51
N VAL A 231 8.35 21.18 11.61
CA VAL A 231 9.75 20.94 11.99
C VAL A 231 10.48 22.26 12.12
N HIS A 232 11.16 22.44 13.25
CA HIS A 232 11.94 23.64 13.55
C HIS A 232 13.35 23.27 14.00
N ASN A 233 14.32 24.06 13.59
CA ASN A 233 15.67 24.04 14.14
C ASN A 233 15.70 24.70 15.53
N ALA A 234 16.87 24.66 16.18
CA ALA A 234 17.05 25.22 17.51
C ALA A 234 16.81 26.75 17.58
N ASP A 235 16.92 27.45 16.45
CA ASP A 235 16.61 28.89 16.30
C ASP A 235 15.12 29.17 16.02
N GLY A 236 14.27 28.13 16.02
CA GLY A 236 12.84 28.20 15.73
C GLY A 236 12.49 28.31 14.25
N GLN A 237 13.48 28.39 13.35
CA GLN A 237 13.25 28.47 11.91
C GLN A 237 13.06 27.06 11.31
N PRO A 238 12.29 26.90 10.22
CA PRO A 238 12.21 25.63 9.53
C PRO A 238 13.57 25.20 8.97
N PRO A 239 13.85 23.89 8.82
CA PRO A 239 15.02 23.40 8.10
C PRO A 239 15.11 24.00 6.70
N ARG A 240 16.34 24.15 6.18
CA ARG A 240 16.54 24.60 4.80
C ARG A 240 15.90 23.61 3.84
N GLU A 241 14.76 23.99 3.28
CA GLU A 241 14.11 23.22 2.24
C GLU A 241 14.93 23.32 0.96
N ARG A 242 15.30 22.16 0.41
CA ARG A 242 16.07 22.10 -0.82
C ARG A 242 15.22 21.75 -2.03
N ARG A 243 13.95 21.37 -1.83
CA ARG A 243 13.08 20.82 -2.88
C ARG A 243 11.60 21.03 -2.64
N SER A 244 10.89 21.07 -3.76
CA SER A 244 9.44 21.09 -3.92
C SER A 244 8.92 19.74 -4.40
N LEU A 245 7.69 19.43 -4.03
CA LEU A 245 6.93 18.30 -4.57
C LEU A 245 5.93 18.77 -5.62
N ARG A 246 5.94 18.11 -6.78
CA ARG A 246 4.83 18.18 -7.72
C ARG A 246 3.77 17.18 -7.31
N LEU A 247 2.59 17.68 -6.99
CA LEU A 247 1.47 16.88 -6.51
C LEU A 247 0.58 16.47 -7.68
N VAL A 248 0.52 15.17 -7.95
CA VAL A 248 -0.26 14.62 -9.05
C VAL A 248 -1.30 13.66 -8.51
N ARG A 249 -2.57 14.07 -8.56
CA ARG A 249 -3.71 13.19 -8.30
C ARG A 249 -3.81 12.14 -9.39
N GLY A 250 -4.04 10.90 -8.98
CA GLY A 250 -4.50 9.87 -9.89
C GLY A 250 -5.66 9.10 -9.33
N SER A 251 -6.60 8.85 -10.22
CA SER A 251 -7.92 8.30 -9.90
C SER A 251 -8.12 6.93 -10.52
N HIS A 252 -9.02 6.17 -9.93
CA HIS A 252 -9.41 4.84 -10.36
C HIS A 252 -10.92 4.66 -10.25
N LEU A 253 -11.46 3.83 -11.13
CA LEU A 253 -12.85 3.36 -11.10
C LEU A 253 -12.87 1.88 -10.77
N VAL A 254 -13.83 1.46 -9.96
CA VAL A 254 -14.22 0.07 -9.79
C VAL A 254 -15.59 -0.12 -10.41
N VAL A 255 -15.67 -1.05 -11.34
CA VAL A 255 -16.88 -1.36 -12.12
C VAL A 255 -17.20 -2.84 -11.98
N PRO A 256 -18.44 -3.29 -12.28
CA PRO A 256 -18.74 -4.72 -12.37
C PRO A 256 -17.77 -5.43 -13.32
N ARG A 257 -17.50 -6.71 -13.04
CA ARG A 257 -16.55 -7.53 -13.79
C ARG A 257 -16.77 -7.43 -15.30
N LEU A 258 -15.74 -6.97 -16.03
CA LEU A 258 -15.80 -6.83 -17.49
C LEU A 258 -15.39 -8.11 -18.24
N PHE A 259 -14.71 -9.05 -17.58
CA PHE A 259 -14.16 -10.26 -18.20
C PHE A 259 -13.88 -11.39 -17.20
N ASP A 260 -13.94 -12.64 -17.67
CA ASP A 260 -13.92 -13.84 -16.81
C ASP A 260 -12.56 -14.52 -16.62
N HIS A 261 -11.48 -13.97 -17.16
CA HIS A 261 -10.13 -14.53 -17.02
C HIS A 261 -9.30 -13.79 -15.95
N PRO A 262 -8.21 -14.39 -15.42
CA PRO A 262 -7.42 -13.79 -14.34
C PRO A 262 -6.37 -12.77 -14.80
N HIS A 263 -6.24 -12.52 -16.11
CA HIS A 263 -5.25 -11.57 -16.63
C HIS A 263 -5.71 -10.12 -16.49
N ALA A 264 -4.78 -9.22 -16.19
CA ALA A 264 -4.98 -7.78 -16.31
C ALA A 264 -4.69 -7.31 -17.73
N TYR A 265 -5.25 -6.17 -18.12
CA TYR A 265 -4.89 -5.46 -19.34
C TYR A 265 -4.03 -4.25 -19.05
N ILE A 266 -3.12 -3.95 -19.98
CA ILE A 266 -2.41 -2.68 -20.09
C ILE A 266 -2.70 -2.09 -21.47
N PHE A 267 -3.47 -1.01 -21.48
CA PHE A 267 -3.89 -0.30 -22.67
C PHE A 267 -3.03 0.93 -22.90
N GLN A 268 -2.78 1.24 -24.18
CA GLN A 268 -2.07 2.44 -24.58
C GLN A 268 -3.09 3.56 -24.80
N ALA A 269 -3.02 4.60 -23.98
CA ALA A 269 -3.90 5.76 -24.09
C ALA A 269 -3.43 6.71 -25.20
N ASN A 270 -4.36 7.48 -25.77
CA ASN A 270 -4.08 8.41 -26.86
C ASN A 270 -2.97 9.43 -26.57
N ASP A 271 -2.84 9.83 -25.31
CA ASP A 271 -1.93 10.87 -24.86
C ASP A 271 -0.57 10.32 -24.38
N GLY A 272 -0.22 9.11 -24.84
CA GLY A 272 1.04 8.43 -24.53
C GLY A 272 1.07 7.73 -23.17
N ARG A 273 0.00 7.83 -22.36
CA ARG A 273 -0.11 7.14 -21.07
C ARG A 273 -0.51 5.67 -21.23
N ILE A 274 -0.58 4.99 -20.10
CA ILE A 274 -1.11 3.64 -19.99
C ILE A 274 -2.31 3.63 -19.03
N VAL A 275 -3.32 2.83 -19.36
CA VAL A 275 -4.49 2.57 -18.51
C VAL A 275 -4.58 1.06 -18.30
N PHE A 276 -4.79 0.65 -17.07
CA PHE A 276 -4.97 -0.74 -16.68
C PHE A 276 -6.45 -1.07 -16.51
N ALA A 277 -6.81 -2.31 -16.80
CA ALA A 277 -8.06 -2.93 -16.37
C ALA A 277 -7.71 -4.26 -15.69
N ILE A 278 -7.99 -4.38 -14.39
CA ILE A 278 -7.44 -5.44 -13.53
C ILE A 278 -8.60 -6.19 -12.86
N PRO A 279 -8.64 -7.54 -12.90
CA PRO A 279 -9.59 -8.29 -12.07
C PRO A 279 -9.44 -7.89 -10.60
N TYR A 280 -10.54 -7.56 -9.94
CA TYR A 280 -10.51 -6.99 -8.59
C TYR A 280 -11.66 -7.52 -7.73
N GLU A 281 -11.35 -7.92 -6.49
CA GLU A 281 -12.32 -8.41 -5.50
C GLU A 281 -13.38 -9.38 -6.09
N ARG A 282 -12.93 -10.32 -6.93
CA ARG A 282 -13.71 -11.38 -7.63
C ARG A 282 -14.71 -10.88 -8.67
N ASP A 283 -15.56 -9.94 -8.28
CA ASP A 283 -16.76 -9.53 -9.02
C ASP A 283 -16.61 -8.17 -9.72
N PHE A 284 -15.40 -7.60 -9.67
CA PHE A 284 -15.15 -6.26 -10.17
C PHE A 284 -13.94 -6.19 -11.11
N THR A 285 -13.84 -5.06 -11.80
CA THR A 285 -12.68 -4.66 -12.57
C THR A 285 -12.22 -3.29 -12.09
N LEU A 286 -10.95 -3.19 -11.70
CA LEU A 286 -10.30 -1.94 -11.32
C LEU A 286 -9.70 -1.30 -12.58
N ILE A 287 -10.08 -0.06 -12.86
CA ILE A 287 -9.63 0.71 -14.02
C ILE A 287 -8.85 1.94 -13.54
N GLY A 288 -7.66 2.14 -14.09
CA GLY A 288 -6.89 3.35 -13.78
C GLY A 288 -5.53 3.41 -14.48
N THR A 289 -4.84 4.54 -14.47
CA THR A 289 -5.12 5.72 -13.63
C THR A 289 -4.96 7.01 -14.41
N THR A 290 -5.39 8.12 -13.82
CA THR A 290 -5.19 9.47 -14.31
C THR A 290 -3.91 10.10 -13.73
N ASP A 291 -3.54 11.25 -14.29
CA ASP A 291 -2.49 12.14 -13.78
C ASP A 291 -3.02 13.57 -13.93
N VAL A 292 -3.50 14.16 -12.83
CA VAL A 292 -4.03 15.52 -12.74
C VAL A 292 -3.22 16.27 -11.68
N GLU A 293 -2.61 17.38 -12.06
CA GLU A 293 -1.85 18.21 -11.12
C GLU A 293 -2.79 18.94 -10.16
N VAL A 294 -2.41 18.97 -8.89
CA VAL A 294 -3.19 19.62 -7.82
C VAL A 294 -2.31 20.55 -7.00
N PRO A 295 -2.88 21.64 -6.45
CA PRO A 295 -2.09 22.64 -5.73
C PRO A 295 -1.76 22.24 -4.29
N ASP A 296 -2.54 21.33 -3.69
CA ASP A 296 -2.41 20.97 -2.27
C ASP A 296 -2.62 19.46 -2.04
N PRO A 297 -1.88 18.84 -1.08
CA PRO A 297 -2.06 17.43 -0.71
C PRO A 297 -3.49 17.04 -0.32
N ASP A 298 -4.22 17.95 0.32
CA ASP A 298 -5.60 17.74 0.77
C ASP A 298 -6.60 17.84 -0.40
N SER A 299 -6.14 18.22 -1.60
CA SER A 299 -6.93 18.17 -2.86
C SER A 299 -7.10 16.74 -3.40
N ALA A 300 -6.86 15.73 -2.58
CA ALA A 300 -7.05 14.32 -2.88
C ALA A 300 -8.53 13.91 -3.07
N GLU A 301 -9.45 14.89 -3.16
CA GLU A 301 -10.88 14.68 -3.45
C GLU A 301 -11.11 13.62 -4.53
N THR A 302 -12.23 12.93 -4.37
CA THR A 302 -12.69 11.82 -5.21
C THR A 302 -12.50 12.06 -6.71
N CYS A 303 -12.29 10.98 -7.46
CA CYS A 303 -12.22 10.98 -8.93
C CYS A 303 -13.31 11.88 -9.54
N SER A 304 -12.89 12.91 -10.28
CA SER A 304 -13.84 13.82 -10.95
C SER A 304 -14.60 13.12 -12.07
N GLU A 305 -15.75 13.68 -12.48
CA GLU A 305 -16.51 13.17 -13.63
C GLU A 305 -15.69 13.20 -14.93
N ALA A 306 -14.83 14.21 -15.11
CA ALA A 306 -13.93 14.30 -16.25
C ALA A 306 -12.90 13.16 -16.26
N GLU A 307 -12.35 12.81 -15.10
CA GLU A 307 -11.44 11.67 -14.97
C GLU A 307 -12.15 10.33 -15.19
N ALA A 308 -13.38 10.18 -14.69
CA ALA A 308 -14.19 8.98 -14.91
C ALA A 308 -14.53 8.80 -16.39
N ALA A 309 -14.97 9.87 -17.06
CA ALA A 309 -15.25 9.90 -18.49
C ALA A 309 -13.99 9.58 -19.31
N TYR A 310 -12.83 10.15 -18.94
CA TYR A 310 -11.55 9.84 -19.57
C TYR A 310 -11.20 8.36 -19.47
N LEU A 311 -11.28 7.77 -18.26
CA LEU A 311 -10.97 6.36 -18.06
C LEU A 311 -11.91 5.43 -18.83
N CYS A 312 -13.22 5.72 -18.84
CA CYS A 312 -14.19 4.98 -19.64
C CYS A 312 -13.89 5.08 -21.14
N ALA A 313 -13.59 6.29 -21.64
CA ALA A 313 -13.26 6.51 -23.04
C ALA A 313 -12.01 5.72 -23.46
N GLU A 314 -10.96 5.70 -22.64
CA GLU A 314 -9.73 4.97 -22.96
C GLU A 314 -9.94 3.44 -23.01
N VAL A 315 -10.70 2.86 -22.05
CA VAL A 315 -10.97 1.41 -22.08
C VAL A 315 -11.96 1.01 -23.18
N ASN A 316 -12.93 1.85 -23.51
CA ASN A 316 -13.93 1.61 -24.57
C ASN A 316 -13.33 1.58 -25.98
N ARG A 317 -12.10 2.04 -26.15
CA ARG A 317 -11.34 1.83 -27.40
C ARG A 317 -10.99 0.36 -27.61
N TYR A 318 -10.84 -0.41 -26.53
CA TYR A 318 -10.33 -1.78 -26.55
C TYR A 318 -11.44 -2.81 -26.33
N PHE A 319 -12.35 -2.57 -25.41
CA PHE A 319 -13.42 -3.53 -25.10
C PHE A 319 -14.59 -3.47 -26.09
N ARG A 320 -15.27 -4.62 -26.27
CA ARG A 320 -16.52 -4.74 -27.04
C ARG A 320 -17.70 -4.12 -26.30
N THR A 321 -17.78 -4.38 -24.99
CA THR A 321 -18.83 -3.84 -24.14
C THR A 321 -18.47 -2.41 -23.78
N GLU A 322 -19.38 -1.48 -24.08
CA GLU A 322 -19.23 -0.08 -23.71
C GLU A 322 -19.42 0.09 -22.21
N LEU A 323 -18.40 0.63 -21.55
CA LEU A 323 -18.45 1.05 -20.16
C LEU A 323 -18.83 2.53 -20.08
N ARG A 324 -19.75 2.87 -19.18
CA ARG A 324 -20.16 4.25 -18.92
C ARG A 324 -19.87 4.63 -17.46
N PRO A 325 -19.58 5.93 -17.17
CA PRO A 325 -19.26 6.37 -15.81
C PRO A 325 -20.31 6.03 -14.76
N GLU A 326 -21.59 5.90 -15.16
CA GLU A 326 -22.72 5.57 -14.28
C GLU A 326 -22.68 4.12 -13.79
N GLN A 327 -21.95 3.23 -14.46
CA GLN A 327 -21.76 1.83 -14.04
C GLN A 327 -20.68 1.69 -12.96
N THR A 328 -20.07 2.79 -12.53
CA THR A 328 -19.03 2.77 -11.49
C THR A 328 -19.65 2.49 -10.13
N VAL A 329 -19.22 1.41 -9.47
CA VAL A 329 -19.68 1.05 -8.12
C VAL A 329 -18.86 1.73 -7.02
N TRP A 330 -17.60 2.07 -7.31
CA TRP A 330 -16.74 2.80 -6.39
C TRP A 330 -15.66 3.59 -7.13
N ARG A 331 -15.28 4.74 -6.58
CA ARG A 331 -14.24 5.63 -7.10
C ARG A 331 -13.29 5.98 -5.99
N TYR A 332 -12.00 5.99 -6.28
CA TYR A 332 -10.99 6.50 -5.35
C TYR A 332 -9.92 7.29 -6.10
N ALA A 333 -9.24 8.17 -5.36
CA ALA A 333 -8.13 8.95 -5.85
C ALA A 333 -7.04 9.05 -4.77
N GLY A 334 -5.82 9.35 -5.21
CA GLY A 334 -4.72 9.64 -4.29
C GLY A 334 -3.73 10.59 -4.94
N VAL A 335 -3.08 11.41 -4.11
CA VAL A 335 -2.06 12.37 -4.54
C VAL A 335 -0.68 11.71 -4.48
N ARG A 336 0.06 11.80 -5.57
CA ARG A 336 1.42 11.28 -5.70
C ARG A 336 2.41 12.42 -5.48
N PRO A 337 3.32 12.32 -4.50
CA PRO A 337 4.38 13.31 -4.29
C PRO A 337 5.53 13.02 -5.26
N LEU A 338 5.55 13.72 -6.40
CA LEU A 338 6.62 13.56 -7.40
C LEU A 338 7.72 14.56 -7.15
N LEU A 339 8.97 14.10 -7.27
CA LEU A 339 10.11 14.99 -7.27
C LEU A 339 10.10 15.80 -8.56
N GLU A 340 10.23 17.13 -8.43
CA GLU A 340 10.53 17.97 -9.58
C GLU A 340 11.95 17.66 -10.07
N ASP A 341 12.05 17.02 -11.23
CA ASP A 341 13.24 17.10 -12.06
C ASP A 341 13.11 18.36 -12.94
N HIS A 342 14.23 18.97 -13.34
CA HIS A 342 14.28 20.20 -14.15
C HIS A 342 13.59 20.13 -15.54
N ALA A 343 12.80 19.09 -15.84
CA ALA A 343 12.01 18.91 -17.04
C ALA A 343 10.51 19.01 -16.72
N GLY A 344 9.83 20.07 -17.20
CA GLY A 344 8.46 20.44 -16.81
C GLY A 344 7.30 19.48 -17.14
N ASP A 345 7.52 18.27 -17.65
CA ASP A 345 6.45 17.30 -17.96
C ASP A 345 6.20 16.31 -16.80
N ALA A 346 4.97 16.31 -16.25
CA ALA A 346 4.56 15.44 -15.13
C ALA A 346 4.64 13.95 -15.49
N LYS A 347 4.48 13.65 -16.79
CA LYS A 347 4.55 12.28 -17.30
C LYS A 347 5.99 11.75 -17.33
N ALA A 348 6.97 12.66 -17.43
CA ALA A 348 8.40 12.37 -17.46
C ALA A 348 9.08 12.51 -16.10
N ALA A 349 8.45 13.17 -15.13
CA ALA A 349 8.97 13.30 -13.77
C ALA A 349 9.35 11.92 -13.19
N THR A 350 10.55 11.82 -12.62
CA THR A 350 11.03 10.53 -12.12
C THR A 350 10.10 9.96 -11.07
N ARG A 351 9.92 8.65 -11.13
CA ARG A 351 9.14 7.88 -10.15
C ARG A 351 10.05 7.12 -9.20
N ASP A 352 11.36 7.39 -9.21
CA ASP A 352 12.26 6.93 -8.16
C ASP A 352 12.05 7.74 -6.87
N TYR A 353 12.67 7.31 -5.79
CA TYR A 353 12.69 8.04 -4.53
C TYR A 353 14.04 8.71 -4.30
N LYS A 354 14.05 9.72 -3.43
CA LYS A 354 15.28 10.23 -2.82
C LYS A 354 15.14 10.31 -1.31
N LEU A 355 16.16 9.82 -0.63
CA LEU A 355 16.35 10.00 0.80
C LEU A 355 17.28 11.19 1.00
N GLU A 356 16.84 12.15 1.81
CA GLU A 356 17.63 13.33 2.14
C GLU A 356 17.86 13.36 3.64
N LEU A 357 19.12 13.17 4.04
CA LEU A 357 19.54 13.15 5.43
C LEU A 357 20.25 14.46 5.76
N ASP A 358 19.62 15.27 6.60
CA ASP A 358 20.22 16.41 7.26
C ASP A 358 20.96 15.95 8.53
N ARG A 359 22.22 16.38 8.64
CA ARG A 359 23.14 16.07 9.75
C ARG A 359 23.63 17.30 10.49
N ASP A 360 23.06 18.48 10.21
CA ASP A 360 23.39 19.73 10.90
C ASP A 360 22.70 19.74 12.29
N GLY A 361 23.14 18.84 13.17
CA GLY A 361 22.56 18.54 14.48
C GLY A 361 21.95 17.12 14.56
N ALA A 362 20.89 16.96 15.36
CA ALA A 362 20.16 15.68 15.49
C ALA A 362 19.62 15.18 14.13
N PRO A 363 19.91 13.95 13.67
CA PRO A 363 19.58 13.54 12.30
C PRO A 363 18.09 13.74 11.92
N LEU A 364 17.85 14.31 10.74
CA LEU A 364 16.53 14.42 10.10
C LEU A 364 16.59 13.76 8.71
N LEU A 365 15.85 12.67 8.54
CA LEU A 365 15.72 12.00 7.25
C LEU A 365 14.36 12.32 6.63
N THR A 366 14.36 12.89 5.43
CA THR A 366 13.15 13.13 4.64
C THR A 366 13.05 12.17 3.46
N VAL A 367 11.88 11.58 3.28
CA VAL A 367 11.56 10.71 2.15
C VAL A 367 10.82 11.51 1.09
N TRP A 368 11.41 11.59 -0.10
CA TRP A 368 10.79 12.21 -1.27
C TRP A 368 10.39 11.13 -2.29
N GLY A 369 9.10 11.04 -2.62
CA GLY A 369 8.57 10.04 -3.54
C GLY A 369 8.58 8.62 -2.97
N GLY A 370 8.80 7.64 -3.86
CA GLY A 370 8.84 6.21 -3.52
C GLY A 370 7.58 5.45 -3.90
N LYS A 371 7.79 4.40 -4.69
CA LYS A 371 6.74 3.47 -5.09
C LYS A 371 6.53 2.43 -3.99
N ILE A 372 5.29 1.92 -3.91
CA ILE A 372 4.97 0.74 -3.12
C ILE A 372 5.88 -0.45 -3.47
N THR A 373 6.27 -0.63 -4.75
CA THR A 373 7.18 -1.71 -5.18
C THR A 373 8.57 -1.64 -4.54
N THR A 374 9.08 -0.45 -4.24
CA THR A 374 10.47 -0.25 -3.79
C THR A 374 10.57 0.08 -2.31
N PHE A 375 9.46 0.04 -1.56
CA PHE A 375 9.40 0.52 -0.19
C PHE A 375 10.37 -0.20 0.75
N ARG A 376 10.55 -1.52 0.59
CA ARG A 376 11.42 -2.33 1.44
C ARG A 376 12.88 -1.94 1.24
N LYS A 377 13.35 -1.84 -0.02
CA LYS A 377 14.69 -1.34 -0.31
C LYS A 377 14.91 0.11 0.14
N LEU A 378 13.90 0.97 -0.01
CA LEU A 378 13.92 2.34 0.50
C LEU A 378 14.08 2.35 2.03
N ALA A 379 13.29 1.56 2.75
CA ALA A 379 13.34 1.44 4.20
C ALA A 379 14.70 0.92 4.69
N GLU A 380 15.25 -0.10 4.03
CA GLU A 380 16.58 -0.63 4.32
C GLU A 380 17.65 0.47 4.20
N GLN A 381 17.64 1.24 3.11
CA GLN A 381 18.59 2.33 2.89
C GLN A 381 18.40 3.50 3.87
N ALA A 382 17.16 3.83 4.24
CA ALA A 382 16.88 4.84 5.23
C ALA A 382 17.38 4.41 6.62
N ALA A 383 17.14 3.15 6.99
CA ALA A 383 17.63 2.58 8.24
C ALA A 383 19.16 2.51 8.27
N ASP A 384 19.83 2.15 7.16
CA ASP A 384 21.30 2.19 7.05
C ASP A 384 21.84 3.60 7.33
N GLN A 385 21.25 4.62 6.67
CA GLN A 385 21.65 6.01 6.82
C GLN A 385 21.45 6.54 8.25
N LEU A 386 20.32 6.19 8.88
CA LEU A 386 19.99 6.58 10.25
C LEU A 386 20.89 5.87 11.27
N CYS A 387 21.10 4.56 11.14
CA CYS A 387 22.01 3.82 12.02
C CYS A 387 23.42 4.43 11.97
N ALA A 388 23.94 4.68 10.76
CA ALA A 388 25.24 5.32 10.60
C ALA A 388 25.29 6.73 11.21
N ALA A 389 24.22 7.53 11.07
CA ALA A 389 24.14 8.87 11.67
C ALA A 389 24.04 8.85 13.20
N LEU A 390 23.46 7.78 13.76
CA LEU A 390 23.34 7.56 15.20
C LEU A 390 24.57 6.88 15.82
N GLY A 391 25.58 6.51 15.01
CA GLY A 391 26.77 5.80 15.46
C GLY A 391 26.55 4.32 15.75
N GLU A 392 25.51 3.72 15.17
CA GLU A 392 25.09 2.34 15.38
C GLU A 392 25.46 1.48 14.17
N ALA A 393 26.03 0.28 14.41
CA ALA A 393 26.31 -0.70 13.37
C ALA A 393 25.32 -1.86 13.48
N ARG A 394 24.17 -1.75 12.79
CA ARG A 394 23.07 -2.73 12.85
C ARG A 394 22.73 -3.26 11.45
N PRO A 395 22.84 -4.58 11.19
CA PRO A 395 22.71 -5.14 9.84
C PRO A 395 21.27 -5.08 9.33
N ALA A 396 21.12 -5.00 8.01
CA ALA A 396 19.84 -5.18 7.34
C ALA A 396 19.31 -6.62 7.51
N TRP A 397 17.99 -6.79 7.52
CA TRP A 397 17.34 -8.08 7.79
C TRP A 397 16.07 -8.34 6.95
N THR A 398 15.48 -7.30 6.35
CA THR A 398 14.14 -7.39 5.77
C THR A 398 14.06 -8.15 4.45
N HIS A 399 15.19 -8.42 3.79
CA HIS A 399 15.25 -9.09 2.48
C HIS A 399 14.70 -10.53 2.53
N ASP A 400 15.06 -11.30 3.55
CA ASP A 400 14.67 -12.71 3.67
C ASP A 400 13.52 -12.91 4.68
N ALA A 401 12.95 -11.81 5.18
CA ALA A 401 11.93 -11.85 6.21
C ALA A 401 10.52 -11.88 5.63
N PHE A 402 9.68 -12.74 6.21
CA PHE A 402 8.24 -12.68 5.99
C PHE A 402 7.62 -11.48 6.71
N LEU A 403 6.54 -10.96 6.13
CA LEU A 403 5.61 -10.11 6.85
C LEU A 403 4.72 -10.98 7.75
N PRO A 404 4.10 -10.40 8.80
CA PRO A 404 3.00 -11.00 9.54
C PRO A 404 2.05 -11.87 8.70
N GLY A 405 1.91 -13.16 9.03
CA GLY A 405 1.03 -14.08 8.28
C GLY A 405 1.61 -14.62 6.96
N GLY A 406 2.79 -14.13 6.54
CA GLY A 406 3.46 -14.52 5.31
C GLY A 406 4.20 -15.86 5.39
N ASP A 407 4.72 -16.21 6.57
CA ASP A 407 5.33 -17.52 6.78
C ASP A 407 4.24 -18.59 6.94
N LEU A 408 4.04 -19.37 5.88
CA LEU A 408 3.07 -20.47 5.84
C LEU A 408 3.69 -21.81 6.25
N SER A 409 4.97 -21.86 6.60
CA SER A 409 5.69 -23.13 6.74
C SER A 409 5.17 -24.02 7.87
N GLY A 410 4.64 -23.42 8.94
CA GLY A 410 3.97 -24.15 10.02
C GLY A 410 2.67 -24.87 9.60
N TRP A 411 2.15 -24.57 8.41
CA TRP A 411 0.92 -25.16 7.88
C TRP A 411 1.19 -26.18 6.78
N ILE A 412 2.12 -25.88 5.87
CA ILE A 412 2.31 -26.63 4.62
C ILE A 412 3.74 -27.20 4.46
N GLY A 413 4.57 -27.09 5.50
CA GLY A 413 6.00 -27.40 5.42
C GLY A 413 6.80 -26.34 4.66
N PRO A 414 8.06 -26.63 4.28
CA PRO A 414 8.95 -25.65 3.65
C PRO A 414 8.33 -24.98 2.42
N ALA A 415 8.55 -23.67 2.29
CA ALA A 415 8.11 -22.90 1.14
C ALA A 415 8.72 -23.45 -0.15
N GLN A 416 7.91 -23.54 -1.20
CA GLN A 416 8.34 -24.01 -2.52
C GLN A 416 8.22 -22.88 -3.55
N ARG A 417 6.99 -22.39 -3.74
CA ARG A 417 6.71 -21.28 -4.64
C ARG A 417 5.47 -20.53 -4.14
N PRO A 418 5.50 -19.18 -4.02
CA PRO A 418 4.45 -18.41 -3.36
C PRO A 418 3.00 -18.70 -3.79
N ASP A 419 2.73 -18.86 -5.08
CA ASP A 419 1.39 -19.10 -5.63
C ASP A 419 0.89 -20.53 -5.37
N THR A 420 1.75 -21.55 -5.47
CA THR A 420 1.37 -22.93 -5.12
C THR A 420 1.26 -23.10 -3.61
N ASP A 421 2.09 -22.41 -2.84
CA ASP A 421 2.11 -22.45 -1.39
C ASP A 421 0.79 -21.94 -0.82
N PHE A 422 0.28 -20.83 -1.35
CA PHE A 422 -1.01 -20.30 -0.93
C PHE A 422 -2.17 -21.28 -1.22
N ALA A 423 -2.19 -21.93 -2.39
CA ALA A 423 -3.23 -22.91 -2.71
C ALA A 423 -3.22 -24.12 -1.75
N ARG A 424 -2.03 -24.65 -1.42
CA ARG A 424 -1.87 -25.71 -0.41
C ARG A 424 -2.30 -25.25 0.98
N PHE A 425 -2.01 -24.00 1.32
CA PHE A 425 -2.39 -23.42 2.60
C PHE A 425 -3.91 -23.33 2.75
N VAL A 426 -4.64 -22.86 1.72
CA VAL A 426 -6.12 -22.83 1.75
C VAL A 426 -6.71 -24.22 1.94
N GLN A 427 -6.18 -25.24 1.25
CA GLN A 427 -6.62 -26.64 1.45
C GLN A 427 -6.42 -27.11 2.89
N THR A 428 -5.27 -26.78 3.49
CA THR A 428 -4.96 -27.13 4.88
C THR A 428 -5.87 -26.41 5.86
N VAL A 429 -6.18 -25.13 5.62
CA VAL A 429 -7.15 -24.36 6.41
C VAL A 429 -8.53 -25.01 6.39
N GLN A 430 -9.03 -25.39 5.20
CA GLN A 430 -10.34 -26.04 5.05
C GLN A 430 -10.39 -27.42 5.72
N GLN A 431 -9.29 -28.18 5.72
CA GLN A 431 -9.18 -29.45 6.42
C GLN A 431 -9.15 -29.28 7.95
N ARG A 432 -8.44 -28.25 8.44
CA ARG A 432 -8.31 -27.97 9.88
C ARG A 432 -9.58 -27.36 10.48
N TYR A 433 -10.31 -26.57 9.68
CA TYR A 433 -11.56 -25.90 10.08
C TYR A 433 -12.72 -26.33 9.17
N PRO A 434 -13.16 -27.60 9.22
CA PRO A 434 -14.22 -28.11 8.34
C PRO A 434 -15.59 -27.47 8.61
N TRP A 435 -15.75 -26.81 9.76
CA TRP A 435 -16.94 -26.05 10.13
C TRP A 435 -17.00 -24.65 9.50
N LEU A 436 -15.88 -24.16 8.94
CA LEU A 436 -15.80 -22.83 8.33
C LEU A 436 -16.26 -22.93 6.86
N PRO A 437 -17.25 -22.13 6.42
CA PRO A 437 -17.68 -22.13 5.03
C PRO A 437 -16.50 -21.91 4.06
N PRO A 438 -16.41 -22.63 2.92
CA PRO A 438 -15.23 -22.59 2.04
C PRO A 438 -14.83 -21.19 1.56
N ASP A 439 -15.80 -20.35 1.21
CA ASP A 439 -15.57 -18.98 0.74
C ASP A 439 -15.04 -18.07 1.85
N LEU A 440 -15.52 -18.27 3.08
CA LEU A 440 -15.06 -17.57 4.27
C LEU A 440 -13.63 -18.02 4.63
N ALA A 441 -13.36 -19.32 4.58
CA ALA A 441 -12.03 -19.88 4.79
C ALA A 441 -11.02 -19.30 3.78
N GLN A 442 -11.38 -19.23 2.50
CA GLN A 442 -10.52 -18.64 1.47
C GLN A 442 -10.31 -17.13 1.69
N ARG A 443 -11.35 -16.39 2.07
CA ARG A 443 -11.25 -14.95 2.36
C ARG A 443 -10.32 -14.69 3.55
N LEU A 444 -10.51 -15.39 4.67
CA LEU A 444 -9.70 -15.23 5.87
C LEU A 444 -8.26 -15.69 5.64
N ALA A 445 -8.05 -16.80 4.93
CA ALA A 445 -6.73 -17.27 4.54
C ALA A 445 -5.99 -16.22 3.68
N ARG A 446 -6.71 -15.56 2.76
CA ARG A 446 -6.15 -14.48 1.94
C ARG A 446 -5.80 -13.25 2.76
N ALA A 447 -6.66 -12.84 3.69
CA ALA A 447 -6.48 -11.62 4.48
C ALA A 447 -5.43 -11.74 5.60
N TYR A 448 -5.28 -12.94 6.20
CA TYR A 448 -4.50 -13.13 7.42
C TYR A 448 -3.38 -14.17 7.30
N GLY A 449 -3.35 -14.98 6.24
CA GLY A 449 -2.34 -16.01 6.06
C GLY A 449 -2.24 -16.91 7.29
N SER A 450 -1.00 -17.19 7.73
CA SER A 450 -0.76 -18.05 8.91
C SER A 450 -1.27 -17.49 10.24
N ARG A 451 -1.78 -16.25 10.28
CA ARG A 451 -2.42 -15.65 11.47
C ARG A 451 -3.91 -15.94 11.58
N ILE A 452 -4.48 -16.73 10.67
CA ILE A 452 -5.90 -17.10 10.72
C ILE A 452 -6.33 -17.64 12.11
N ASP A 453 -5.46 -18.39 12.80
CA ASP A 453 -5.71 -18.91 14.16
C ASP A 453 -5.91 -17.80 15.21
N ARG A 454 -5.32 -16.61 15.01
CA ARG A 454 -5.51 -15.45 15.89
C ARG A 454 -6.86 -14.77 15.66
N VAL A 455 -7.43 -14.94 14.46
CA VAL A 455 -8.74 -14.38 14.09
C VAL A 455 -9.86 -15.32 14.50
N LEU A 456 -9.64 -16.64 14.38
CA LEU A 456 -10.60 -17.67 14.75
C LEU A 456 -10.59 -17.95 16.26
N GLN A 457 -10.77 -16.88 17.06
CA GLN A 457 -10.81 -16.93 18.51
C GLN A 457 -12.16 -16.49 19.08
N THR A 458 -12.62 -17.19 20.11
CA THR A 458 -13.75 -16.82 20.95
C THR A 458 -13.43 -15.56 21.77
N THR A 459 -14.44 -14.99 22.42
CA THR A 459 -14.28 -13.78 23.27
C THR A 459 -13.36 -14.01 24.47
N ASP A 460 -13.25 -15.26 24.96
CA ASP A 460 -12.34 -15.68 26.02
C ASP A 460 -10.95 -16.13 25.51
N GLY A 461 -10.66 -15.93 24.22
CA GLY A 461 -9.36 -16.19 23.61
C GLY A 461 -9.06 -17.66 23.29
N GLN A 462 -10.07 -18.53 23.34
CA GLN A 462 -9.96 -19.93 22.93
C GLN A 462 -10.14 -20.07 21.42
N GLY A 463 -9.61 -21.15 20.83
CA GLY A 463 -9.84 -21.43 19.41
C GLY A 463 -11.31 -21.78 19.15
N ALA A 464 -11.93 -21.13 18.16
CA ALA A 464 -13.30 -21.43 17.74
C ALA A 464 -13.42 -22.86 17.20
N ALA A 465 -14.48 -23.57 17.56
CA ALA A 465 -14.75 -24.95 17.13
C ALA A 465 -15.95 -25.08 16.18
N ARG A 466 -16.75 -24.02 16.05
CA ARG A 466 -17.88 -23.88 15.12
C ARG A 466 -18.10 -22.41 14.78
N LEU A 467 -18.88 -22.15 13.73
CA LEU A 467 -19.10 -20.79 13.22
C LEU A 467 -19.69 -19.83 14.28
N GLN A 468 -20.60 -20.32 15.13
CA GLN A 468 -21.26 -19.51 16.18
C GLN A 468 -20.28 -19.02 17.25
N ASP A 469 -19.12 -19.67 17.39
CA ASP A 469 -18.10 -19.29 18.37
C ASP A 469 -17.37 -18.00 17.96
N LEU A 470 -17.48 -17.57 16.69
CA LEU A 470 -16.92 -16.31 16.19
C LEU A 470 -17.73 -15.07 16.64
N GLY A 471 -18.84 -15.26 17.34
CA GLY A 471 -19.76 -14.20 17.74
C GLY A 471 -20.76 -13.84 16.64
N ALA A 472 -21.39 -12.67 16.77
CA ALA A 472 -22.37 -12.21 15.80
C ALA A 472 -21.73 -11.94 14.43
N GLU A 473 -22.47 -12.26 13.37
CA GLU A 473 -22.16 -11.80 12.01
C GLU A 473 -22.66 -10.36 11.86
N ILE A 474 -21.73 -9.41 11.80
CA ILE A 474 -22.05 -7.96 11.78
C ILE A 474 -22.37 -7.49 10.35
N ALA A 475 -21.70 -8.10 9.37
CA ALA A 475 -21.98 -7.96 7.94
C ALA A 475 -21.69 -9.30 7.25
N PRO A 476 -22.20 -9.57 6.03
CA PRO A 476 -21.97 -10.82 5.32
C PRO A 476 -20.50 -11.26 5.32
N GLY A 477 -20.24 -12.40 5.97
CA GLY A 477 -18.91 -12.97 6.13
C GLY A 477 -17.98 -12.26 7.11
N LEU A 478 -18.42 -11.19 7.80
CA LEU A 478 -17.66 -10.41 8.78
C LEU A 478 -18.21 -10.65 10.19
N PHE A 479 -17.47 -11.44 10.97
CA PHE A 479 -17.86 -11.83 12.33
C PHE A 479 -17.18 -10.95 13.38
N GLU A 480 -17.78 -10.90 14.57
CA GLU A 480 -17.25 -10.14 15.70
C GLU A 480 -15.79 -10.48 16.04
N ALA A 481 -15.41 -11.76 15.96
CA ALA A 481 -14.02 -12.19 16.19
C ALA A 481 -13.02 -11.48 15.28
N GLU A 482 -13.37 -11.26 14.01
CA GLU A 482 -12.53 -10.54 13.06
C GLU A 482 -12.44 -9.05 13.41
N LEU A 483 -13.57 -8.42 13.78
CA LEU A 483 -13.57 -7.02 14.21
C LEU A 483 -12.75 -6.80 15.48
N ARG A 484 -12.81 -7.71 16.45
CA ARG A 484 -11.93 -7.67 17.64
C ARG A 484 -10.47 -7.75 17.25
N TYR A 485 -10.09 -8.71 16.40
CA TYR A 485 -8.71 -8.83 15.93
C TYR A 485 -8.22 -7.55 15.22
N LEU A 486 -9.03 -7.01 14.31
CA LEU A 486 -8.69 -5.79 13.58
C LEU A 486 -8.55 -4.57 14.50
N ARG A 487 -9.41 -4.44 15.53
CA ARG A 487 -9.31 -3.37 16.54
C ARG A 487 -8.06 -3.53 17.40
N ASP A 488 -7.87 -4.73 17.95
CA ASP A 488 -6.88 -4.98 19.01
C ASP A 488 -5.46 -5.14 18.45
N THR A 489 -5.33 -5.63 17.22
CA THR A 489 -4.02 -5.93 16.59
C THR A 489 -3.69 -4.98 15.45
N GLU A 490 -4.69 -4.45 14.74
CA GLU A 490 -4.48 -3.71 13.49
C GLU A 490 -5.00 -2.26 13.54
N TRP A 491 -5.24 -1.72 14.74
CA TRP A 491 -5.63 -0.32 15.00
C TRP A 491 -6.91 0.15 14.31
N ALA A 492 -7.78 -0.76 13.86
CA ALA A 492 -9.07 -0.37 13.31
C ALA A 492 -9.94 0.28 14.41
N ALA A 493 -10.46 1.47 14.12
CA ALA A 493 -11.32 2.22 15.05
C ALA A 493 -12.61 2.74 14.38
N SER A 494 -12.84 2.42 13.10
CA SER A 494 -14.05 2.79 12.38
C SER A 494 -14.44 1.76 11.34
N ALA A 495 -15.68 1.84 10.85
CA ALA A 495 -16.13 1.04 9.72
C ALA A 495 -15.28 1.26 8.48
N ASP A 496 -14.81 2.49 8.20
CA ASP A 496 -13.97 2.75 7.04
C ASP A 496 -12.60 2.06 7.12
N ASP A 497 -12.00 2.00 8.32
CA ASP A 497 -10.75 1.26 8.53
C ASP A 497 -10.95 -0.20 8.11
N VAL A 498 -12.08 -0.80 8.51
CA VAL A 498 -12.38 -2.21 8.23
C VAL A 498 -12.79 -2.43 6.79
N LEU A 499 -13.80 -1.72 6.29
CA LEU A 499 -14.49 -2.02 5.04
C LEU A 499 -13.69 -1.63 3.79
N TRP A 500 -12.80 -0.63 3.90
CA TRP A 500 -12.07 -0.07 2.76
C TRP A 500 -10.55 -0.24 2.84
N ARG A 501 -9.98 -0.37 4.04
CA ARG A 501 -8.52 -0.51 4.23
C ARG A 501 -8.12 -1.93 4.64
N ARG A 502 -8.55 -2.41 5.81
CA ARG A 502 -8.23 -3.77 6.31
C ARG A 502 -8.95 -4.87 5.53
N SER A 503 -10.02 -4.53 4.83
CA SER A 503 -10.68 -5.38 3.86
C SER A 503 -11.12 -4.53 2.66
N LYS A 504 -11.87 -5.15 1.75
CA LYS A 504 -12.64 -4.48 0.69
C LYS A 504 -14.10 -4.92 0.70
N LEU A 505 -14.58 -5.37 1.86
CA LEU A 505 -15.95 -5.85 2.04
C LEU A 505 -16.98 -4.77 1.71
N GLY A 506 -16.63 -3.49 1.86
CA GLY A 506 -17.48 -2.37 1.46
C GLY A 506 -17.97 -2.45 0.01
N LEU A 507 -17.17 -3.01 -0.91
CA LEU A 507 -17.57 -3.19 -2.32
C LEU A 507 -18.72 -4.18 -2.49
N HIS A 508 -18.70 -5.27 -1.74
CA HIS A 508 -19.73 -6.30 -1.80
C HIS A 508 -21.02 -5.84 -1.10
N LEU A 509 -20.89 -5.06 -0.02
CA LEU A 509 -22.04 -4.46 0.67
C LEU A 509 -22.79 -3.44 -0.21
N LEU A 510 -22.05 -2.65 -1.01
CA LEU A 510 -22.66 -1.70 -1.95
C LEU A 510 -23.36 -2.41 -3.12
N ALA A 511 -22.80 -3.53 -3.59
CA ALA A 511 -23.35 -4.29 -4.71
C ALA A 511 -24.69 -4.97 -4.34
N ASP A 512 -24.80 -5.51 -3.13
CA ASP A 512 -26.00 -6.20 -2.69
C ASP A 512 -27.13 -5.24 -2.25
N HIS A 513 -26.79 -4.08 -1.66
CA HIS A 513 -27.75 -3.06 -1.24
C HIS A 513 -27.17 -1.62 -1.30
N PRO A 514 -27.58 -0.79 -2.29
CA PRO A 514 -27.06 0.58 -2.47
C PRO A 514 -27.33 1.56 -1.31
N ALA A 515 -28.14 1.17 -0.33
CA ALA A 515 -28.45 1.93 0.89
C ALA A 515 -28.24 1.02 2.12
N SER A 516 -27.03 0.52 2.36
CA SER A 516 -26.86 -0.60 3.30
C SER A 516 -26.74 -0.15 4.77
N SER A 517 -27.81 -0.41 5.52
CA SER A 517 -27.85 -0.51 6.99
C SER A 517 -26.72 -1.34 7.60
N GLN A 518 -26.02 -2.17 6.81
CA GLN A 518 -24.90 -3.00 7.23
C GLN A 518 -23.58 -2.22 7.41
N SER A 519 -23.36 -1.11 6.68
CA SER A 519 -22.25 -0.20 6.98
C SER A 519 -22.46 0.50 8.33
N HIS A 520 -23.72 0.79 8.67
CA HIS A 520 -24.09 1.28 10.00
C HIS A 520 -23.87 0.20 11.06
N ALA A 521 -24.16 -1.08 10.81
CA ALA A 521 -23.93 -2.15 11.78
C ALA A 521 -22.45 -2.26 12.22
N VAL A 522 -21.50 -2.08 11.30
CA VAL A 522 -20.06 -2.04 11.65
C VAL A 522 -19.74 -0.80 12.48
N SER A 523 -20.28 0.36 12.10
CA SER A 523 -20.12 1.61 12.85
C SER A 523 -20.70 1.52 14.27
N ASP A 524 -21.89 0.95 14.40
CA ASP A 524 -22.61 0.73 15.65
C ASP A 524 -21.83 -0.24 16.55
N TRP A 525 -21.22 -1.28 15.97
CA TRP A 525 -20.35 -2.18 16.72
C TRP A 525 -19.18 -1.42 17.35
N PHE A 526 -18.48 -0.57 16.60
CA PHE A 526 -17.40 0.26 17.16
C PHE A 526 -17.92 1.26 18.20
N ALA A 527 -19.08 1.88 17.99
CA ALA A 527 -19.67 2.83 18.94
C ALA A 527 -20.12 2.17 20.26
N SER A 528 -20.41 0.87 20.25
CA SER A 528 -20.86 0.11 21.42
C SER A 528 -19.73 -0.39 22.34
N ARG A 529 -18.46 -0.13 22.01
CA ARG A 529 -17.29 -0.75 22.65
C ARG A 529 -16.37 0.21 23.38
#